data_AF-A0A7C5U954-F1
#
_entry.id   AF-A0A7C5U954-F1
#
_cell.length_a   1.000
_cell.length_b   1.000
_cell.length_c   1.000
_cell.angle_alpha   90.00
_cell.angle_beta   90.00
_cell.angle_gamma   90.00
#
_symmetry.space_group_name_H-M   'P 1'
#
loop_
_entity.id
_entity.type
_entity.pdbx_description
1 polymer ?
#
loop_
_entity_poly.entity_id
_entity_poly.type
_entity_poly.pdbx_seq_one_letter_code
_entity_poly.pdbx_strand_id
1 'polypeptide(L)'
;MIINSPSPIVVVEQNGQKVLEGGLVFDENHYVPAVRSILKGESVNHEHPPLSKLLIALGMTIFGDNPLGWRFFPSLLSSAAVAFIPLIVWRLTQNRSHTFFTTFFLTTDVMFFNIGTIAMLDGPAFFFLFFGTYLYLEKKYIPAAAVLGVSLL
;
A
#
# COMPACT_ATOMS: atom_id res chain seq x y z
N MET A 1 -5.39 -16.05 11.19
CA MET A 1 -5.03 -14.83 11.93
C MET A 1 -3.57 -14.56 11.63
N ILE A 2 -3.26 -13.60 10.76
CA ILE A 2 -1.87 -13.14 10.62
C ILE A 2 -1.62 -12.30 11.87
N ILE A 3 -0.85 -12.86 12.80
CA ILE A 3 -0.45 -12.13 14.00
C ILE A 3 0.67 -11.20 13.55
N ASN A 4 0.35 -9.91 13.48
CA ASN A 4 1.29 -8.84 13.18
C ASN A 4 2.21 -8.64 14.41
N SER A 5 3.10 -9.61 14.66
CA SER A 5 4.02 -9.56 15.79
C SER A 5 5.20 -8.68 15.42
N PRO A 6 5.42 -7.55 16.12
CA PRO A 6 6.59 -6.71 15.86
C PRO A 6 7.87 -7.54 16.01
N SER A 7 8.84 -7.32 15.13
CA SER A 7 10.17 -7.88 15.32
C SER A 7 10.74 -7.44 16.69
N PRO A 8 11.67 -8.20 17.30
CA PRO A 8 12.35 -7.73 18.50
C PRO A 8 12.90 -6.32 18.27
N ILE A 9 12.85 -5.47 19.29
CA ILE A 9 13.39 -4.10 19.21
C ILE A 9 14.88 -4.22 18.93
N VAL A 10 15.28 -3.87 17.70
CA VAL A 10 16.68 -3.88 17.31
C VAL A 10 17.20 -2.46 17.47
N VAL A 11 18.31 -2.33 18.18
CA VAL A 11 19.06 -1.08 18.22
C VAL A 11 19.85 -1.02 16.92
N VAL A 12 19.30 -0.34 15.93
CA VAL A 12 19.99 -0.12 14.66
C VAL A 12 20.84 1.14 14.81
N GLU A 13 22.15 0.98 14.64
CA GLU A 13 23.08 2.09 14.65
C GLU A 13 23.11 2.73 13.26
N GLN A 14 22.45 3.88 13.12
CA GLN A 14 22.47 4.69 11.90
C GLN A 14 23.18 6.01 12.20
N ASN A 15 24.26 6.32 11.47
CA ASN A 15 25.02 7.57 11.59
C ASN A 15 25.37 7.97 13.04
N GLY A 16 25.74 6.99 13.89
CA GLY A 16 26.11 7.24 15.30
C GLY A 16 24.93 7.53 16.23
N GLN A 17 23.69 7.49 15.75
CA GLN A 17 22.49 7.52 16.57
C GLN A 17 21.90 6.11 16.71
N LYS A 18 21.68 5.70 17.96
CA LYS A 18 20.95 4.48 18.30
C LYS A 18 19.46 4.72 18.09
N VAL A 19 18.93 4.33 16.93
CA VAL A 19 17.50 4.41 16.67
C VAL A 19 16.84 3.17 17.26
N LEU A 20 15.87 3.39 18.14
CA LEU A 20 15.00 2.33 18.62
C LEU A 20 13.98 2.05 17.52
N GLU A 21 14.27 1.10 16.63
CA GLU A 21 13.26 0.61 15.71
C GLU A 21 12.26 -0.23 16.51
N GLY A 22 11.07 0.34 16.73
CA GLY A 22 9.90 -0.45 17.11
C GLY A 22 9.70 -1.52 16.05
N GLY A 23 9.52 -2.77 16.48
CA GLY A 23 9.66 -3.93 15.62
C GLY A 23 8.94 -3.81 14.28
N LEU A 24 9.71 -3.80 13.20
CA LEU A 24 9.19 -3.91 11.84
C LEU A 24 8.34 -5.17 11.76
N VAL A 25 7.18 -5.06 11.11
CA VAL A 25 6.24 -6.17 11.07
C VAL A 25 6.21 -6.78 9.69
N PHE A 26 6.37 -8.10 9.61
CA PHE A 26 6.29 -8.85 8.37
C PHE A 26 7.23 -8.27 7.30
N ASP A 27 6.73 -7.96 6.11
CA ASP A 27 7.52 -7.47 4.97
C ASP A 27 8.08 -6.06 5.17
N GLU A 28 7.69 -5.33 6.21
CA GLU A 28 8.33 -4.05 6.56
C GLU A 28 9.82 -4.23 6.83
N ASN A 29 10.21 -5.39 7.37
CA ASN A 29 11.60 -5.74 7.61
C ASN A 29 12.42 -5.85 6.31
N HIS A 30 11.76 -6.04 5.17
CA HIS A 30 12.41 -6.10 3.86
C HIS A 30 12.29 -4.77 3.11
N TYR A 31 11.12 -4.12 3.14
CA TYR A 31 10.87 -2.90 2.37
C TYR A 31 11.47 -1.64 3.01
N VAL A 32 11.40 -1.48 4.34
CA VAL A 32 11.90 -0.28 5.02
C VAL A 32 13.42 -0.14 4.86
N PRO A 33 14.25 -1.17 5.10
CA PRO A 33 15.68 -1.08 4.84
C PRO A 33 16.02 -0.86 3.37
N ALA A 34 15.28 -1.51 2.45
CA ALA A 34 15.48 -1.31 1.01
C ALA A 34 15.24 0.14 0.59
N VAL A 35 14.19 0.77 1.11
CA VAL A 35 13.89 2.17 0.84
C VAL A 35 14.95 3.10 1.42
N ARG A 36 15.48 2.81 2.61
CA ARG A 36 16.62 3.57 3.18
C ARG A 36 17.87 3.48 2.32
N SER A 37 18.19 2.30 1.78
CA SER A 37 19.29 2.14 0.81
C SER A 37 19.03 2.91 -0.48
N ILE A 38 17.79 2.89 -1.00
CA ILE A 38 17.39 3.69 -2.17
C ILE A 38 17.57 5.19 -1.92
N LEU A 39 17.20 5.70 -0.73
CA LEU A 39 17.40 7.09 -0.34
C LEU A 39 18.88 7.48 -0.23
N LYS A 40 19.77 6.53 0.03
CA LYS A 40 21.23 6.71 0.02
C LYS A 40 21.85 6.59 -1.38
N GLY A 41 21.05 6.31 -2.40
CA GLY A 41 21.50 6.13 -3.78
C GLY A 41 21.93 4.71 -4.14
N GLU A 42 21.69 3.72 -3.27
CA GLU A 42 21.98 2.31 -3.53
C GLU A 42 20.76 1.62 -4.15
N SER A 43 20.94 0.97 -5.30
CA SER A 43 19.88 0.20 -5.96
C SER A 43 19.78 -1.21 -5.36
N VAL A 44 18.81 -1.43 -4.47
CA VAL A 44 18.60 -2.72 -3.77
C VAL A 44 17.20 -3.28 -4.07
N ASN A 45 17.09 -4.62 -4.17
CA ASN A 45 15.86 -5.39 -4.39
C ASN A 45 15.13 -5.12 -5.72
N HIS A 46 15.76 -5.36 -6.86
CA HIS A 46 15.14 -5.19 -8.19
C HIS A 46 13.97 -6.14 -8.50
N GLU A 47 13.67 -7.09 -7.63
CA GLU A 47 12.64 -8.12 -7.83
C GLU A 47 11.21 -7.56 -7.78
N HIS A 48 11.01 -6.43 -7.11
CA HIS A 48 9.71 -5.81 -6.94
C HIS A 48 9.56 -4.50 -7.72
N PRO A 49 8.34 -4.18 -8.18
CA PRO A 49 8.09 -2.96 -8.94
C PRO A 49 8.48 -1.69 -8.14
N PRO A 50 9.15 -0.70 -8.78
CA PRO A 50 9.73 0.45 -8.08
C PRO A 50 8.69 1.41 -7.50
N LEU A 51 7.47 1.48 -8.03
CA LEU A 51 6.50 2.52 -7.70
C LEU A 51 6.09 2.49 -6.24
N SER A 52 5.75 1.31 -5.71
CA SER A 52 5.35 1.17 -4.32
C SER A 52 6.48 1.54 -3.35
N LYS A 53 7.74 1.28 -3.71
CA LYS A 53 8.90 1.71 -2.91
C LYS A 53 9.10 3.22 -2.96
N LEU A 54 8.89 3.85 -4.12
CA LEU A 54 8.95 5.29 -4.27
C LEU A 54 7.88 5.98 -3.41
N LEU A 55 6.68 5.40 -3.29
CA LEU A 55 5.64 5.92 -2.41
C LEU A 55 6.02 5.84 -0.93
N ILE A 56 6.64 4.73 -0.51
CA ILE A 56 7.17 4.60 0.85
C ILE A 56 8.31 5.61 1.08
N ALA A 57 9.23 5.74 0.13
CA ALA A 57 10.33 6.72 0.18
C ALA A 57 9.78 8.15 0.34
N LEU A 58 8.76 8.50 -0.44
CA LEU A 58 8.08 9.79 -0.36
C LEU A 58 7.46 10.00 1.04
N GLY A 59 6.82 8.98 1.60
CA GLY A 59 6.35 8.97 2.99
C GLY A 59 7.44 9.27 4.01
N MET A 60 8.56 8.59 3.90
CA MET A 60 9.70 8.78 4.78
C MET A 60 10.34 10.16 4.62
N THR A 61 10.36 10.74 3.41
CA THR A 61 10.89 12.09 3.20
C THR A 61 10.00 13.19 3.79
N ILE A 62 8.68 13.01 3.83
CA ILE A 62 7.73 14.01 4.34
C ILE A 62 7.55 13.91 5.85
N PHE A 63 7.37 12.70 6.37
CA PHE A 63 7.03 12.45 7.79
C PHE A 63 8.21 11.94 8.63
N GLY A 64 9.37 11.71 8.00
CA GLY A 64 10.56 11.16 8.62
C GLY A 64 10.61 9.63 8.59
N ASP A 65 11.76 9.11 9.01
CA ASP A 65 12.03 7.67 9.13
C ASP A 65 11.40 7.10 10.41
N ASN A 66 10.07 6.97 10.41
CA ASN A 66 9.28 6.45 11.53
C ASN A 66 8.09 5.60 11.04
N PRO A 67 7.45 4.81 11.93
CA PRO A 67 6.31 3.96 11.59
C PRO A 67 5.16 4.69 10.89
N LEU A 68 4.97 5.98 11.18
CA LEU A 68 3.97 6.78 10.48
C LEU A 68 4.40 7.06 9.04
N GLY A 69 5.65 7.47 8.81
CA GLY A 69 6.14 7.87 7.51
C GLY A 69 6.18 6.75 6.49
N TRP A 70 6.66 5.57 6.87
CA TRP A 70 6.70 4.45 5.93
C TRP A 70 5.34 3.76 5.72
N ARG A 71 4.39 3.89 6.68
CA ARG A 71 3.02 3.33 6.53
C ARG A 71 2.02 4.31 5.92
N PHE A 72 2.25 5.62 5.98
CA PHE A 72 1.24 6.62 5.62
C PHE A 72 0.67 6.44 4.20
N PHE A 73 1.55 6.42 3.19
CA PHE A 73 1.12 6.29 1.79
C PHE A 73 0.53 4.91 1.45
N PRO A 74 1.16 3.78 1.82
CA PRO A 74 0.55 2.46 1.64
C PRO A 74 -0.83 2.35 2.27
N SER A 75 -0.99 2.81 3.51
CA SER A 75 -2.27 2.73 4.22
C SER A 75 -3.34 3.64 3.62
N LEU A 76 -2.96 4.85 3.21
CA LEU A 76 -3.87 5.78 2.52
C LEU A 76 -4.37 5.22 1.19
N LEU A 77 -3.48 4.71 0.35
CA LEU A 77 -3.84 4.15 -0.95
C LEU A 77 -4.65 2.87 -0.81
N SER A 78 -4.28 1.98 0.11
CA SER A 78 -5.07 0.77 0.39
C SER A 78 -6.48 1.10 0.90
N SER A 79 -6.62 2.12 1.76
CA SER A 79 -7.94 2.59 2.21
C SER A 79 -8.79 3.12 1.05
N ALA A 80 -8.17 3.86 0.13
CA ALA A 80 -8.85 4.34 -1.07
C ALA A 80 -9.20 3.20 -2.05
N ALA A 81 -8.36 2.16 -2.15
CA ALA A 81 -8.61 0.98 -2.98
C ALA A 81 -9.91 0.28 -2.57
N VAL A 82 -10.11 0.08 -1.25
CA VAL A 82 -11.32 -0.53 -0.67
C VAL A 82 -12.58 0.25 -1.06
N ALA A 83 -12.52 1.58 -1.14
CA ALA A 83 -13.66 2.40 -1.52
C ALA A 83 -14.07 2.24 -3.00
N PHE A 84 -13.16 1.84 -3.90
CA PHE A 84 -13.49 1.63 -5.32
C PHE A 84 -14.28 0.35 -5.59
N ILE A 85 -14.15 -0.68 -4.76
CA ILE A 85 -14.86 -1.95 -4.94
C ILE A 85 -16.39 -1.78 -4.97
N PRO A 86 -17.05 -1.13 -3.98
CA PRO A 86 -18.49 -0.90 -4.04
C PRO A 86 -18.90 0.03 -5.19
N LEU A 87 -18.05 0.97 -5.60
CA LEU A 87 -18.31 1.82 -6.78
C LEU A 87 -18.32 1.00 -8.08
N ILE A 88 -17.40 0.05 -8.23
CA ILE A 88 -17.35 -0.88 -9.36
C ILE A 88 -18.62 -1.75 -9.39
N VAL A 89 -19.01 -2.33 -8.25
CA VAL A 89 -20.23 -3.16 -8.16
C VAL A 89 -21.49 -2.36 -8.46
N TRP A 90 -21.59 -1.13 -7.95
CA TRP A 90 -22.68 -0.22 -8.27
C TRP A 90 -22.74 0.06 -9.78
N ARG A 91 -21.60 0.29 -10.42
CA ARG A 91 -21.54 0.58 -11.86
C ARG A 91 -21.95 -0.62 -12.72
N LEU A 92 -21.61 -1.83 -12.30
CA LEU A 92 -21.93 -3.07 -13.01
C LEU A 92 -23.39 -3.50 -12.81
N THR A 93 -23.91 -3.41 -11.59
CA THR A 93 -25.22 -3.98 -11.24
C THR A 93 -26.35 -2.96 -11.17
N GLN A 94 -26.02 -1.67 -10.94
CA GLN A 94 -26.97 -0.58 -10.66
C GLN A 94 -27.99 -0.93 -9.56
N ASN A 95 -27.66 -1.87 -8.68
CA ASN A 95 -28.56 -2.39 -7.67
C ASN A 95 -28.00 -2.12 -6.27
N ARG A 96 -28.83 -1.48 -5.43
CA ARG A 96 -28.48 -1.07 -4.08
C ARG A 96 -28.21 -2.27 -3.16
N SER A 97 -28.95 -3.36 -3.32
CA SER A 97 -28.79 -4.55 -2.47
C SER A 97 -27.42 -5.20 -2.67
N HIS A 98 -27.00 -5.41 -3.91
CA HIS A 98 -25.66 -5.98 -4.20
C HIS A 98 -24.54 -5.10 -3.67
N THR A 99 -24.64 -3.79 -3.90
CA THR A 99 -23.64 -2.82 -3.41
C THR A 99 -23.54 -2.82 -1.89
N PHE A 100 -24.68 -2.89 -1.18
CA PHE A 100 -24.72 -2.98 0.27
C PHE A 100 -24.04 -4.25 0.79
N PHE A 101 -24.38 -5.42 0.22
CA PHE A 101 -23.75 -6.68 0.63
C PHE A 101 -22.24 -6.65 0.36
N THR A 102 -21.79 -6.14 -0.79
CA THR A 102 -20.37 -5.99 -1.08
C THR A 102 -19.66 -5.13 -0.04
N THR A 103 -20.19 -3.94 0.28
CA THR A 103 -19.59 -3.07 1.30
C THR A 103 -19.55 -3.75 2.67
N PHE A 104 -20.62 -4.46 3.04
CA PHE A 104 -20.71 -5.17 4.32
C PHE A 104 -19.66 -6.28 4.45
N PHE A 105 -19.53 -7.13 3.44
CA PHE A 105 -18.51 -8.19 3.41
C PHE A 105 -17.10 -7.61 3.43
N LEU A 106 -16.85 -6.57 2.64
CA LEU A 106 -15.54 -5.95 2.53
C LEU A 106 -15.11 -5.24 3.84
N THR A 107 -16.04 -4.58 4.53
CA THR A 107 -15.75 -3.92 5.82
C THR A 107 -15.49 -4.93 6.94
N THR A 108 -16.10 -6.12 6.85
CA THR A 108 -15.89 -7.20 7.83
C THR A 108 -14.62 -8.01 7.53
N ASP A 109 -14.00 -7.82 6.36
CA ASP A 109 -12.81 -8.54 5.98
C ASP A 109 -11.55 -8.01 6.70
N VAL A 110 -11.03 -8.86 7.58
CA VAL A 110 -9.84 -8.57 8.38
C VAL A 110 -8.56 -8.58 7.51
N MET A 111 -8.53 -9.26 6.36
CA MET A 111 -7.34 -9.30 5.51
C MET A 111 -7.07 -7.96 4.85
N PHE A 112 -8.07 -7.31 4.25
CA PHE A 112 -7.91 -5.98 3.67
C PHE A 112 -7.47 -4.95 4.71
N PHE A 113 -7.98 -5.07 5.94
CA PHE A 113 -7.55 -4.22 7.05
C PHE A 113 -6.07 -4.42 7.40
N ASN A 114 -5.58 -5.67 7.45
CA ASN A 114 -4.18 -5.93 7.75
C ASN A 114 -3.25 -5.46 6.63
N ILE A 115 -3.53 -5.82 5.38
CA ILE A 115 -2.72 -5.41 4.21
C ILE A 115 -2.67 -3.87 4.11
N GLY A 116 -3.78 -3.20 4.44
CA GLY A 116 -3.89 -1.74 4.39
C GLY A 116 -3.36 -0.98 5.60
N THR A 117 -2.75 -1.64 6.60
CA THR A 117 -2.19 -0.96 7.79
C THR A 117 -0.69 -1.13 7.96
N ILE A 118 -0.09 -2.05 7.21
CA ILE A 118 1.37 -2.29 7.16
C ILE A 118 1.97 -1.70 5.88
N ALA A 119 3.27 -1.40 5.90
CA ALA A 119 3.96 -0.92 4.70
C ALA A 119 4.24 -2.06 3.70
N MET A 120 3.17 -2.58 3.09
CA MET A 120 3.22 -3.57 2.00
C MET A 120 3.05 -2.91 0.63
N LEU A 121 3.64 -3.53 -0.40
CA LEU A 121 3.56 -3.05 -1.78
C LEU A 121 2.20 -3.30 -2.44
N ASP A 122 1.41 -4.24 -1.91
CA ASP A 122 0.13 -4.67 -2.48
C ASP A 122 -0.96 -3.58 -2.38
N GLY A 123 -0.97 -2.79 -1.30
CA GLY A 123 -1.95 -1.73 -1.07
C GLY A 123 -2.00 -0.70 -2.22
N PRO A 124 -0.87 -0.05 -2.55
CA PRO A 124 -0.78 0.82 -3.72
C PRO A 124 -1.14 0.15 -5.04
N ALA A 125 -0.70 -1.10 -5.27
CA ALA A 125 -1.01 -1.83 -6.50
C ALA A 125 -2.54 -2.04 -6.66
N PHE A 126 -3.23 -2.46 -5.60
CA PHE A 126 -4.69 -2.60 -5.62
C PHE A 126 -5.41 -1.28 -5.88
N PHE A 127 -4.90 -0.16 -5.34
CA PHE A 127 -5.47 1.16 -5.62
C PHE A 127 -5.46 1.47 -7.12
N PHE A 128 -4.31 1.37 -7.78
CA PHE A 128 -4.21 1.67 -9.22
C PHE A 128 -5.01 0.67 -10.05
N LEU A 129 -5.03 -0.61 -9.68
CA LEU A 129 -5.83 -1.63 -10.34
C LEU A 129 -7.33 -1.31 -10.29
N PHE A 130 -7.88 -1.05 -9.10
CA PHE A 130 -9.31 -0.77 -8.94
C PHE A 130 -9.69 0.59 -9.52
N PHE A 131 -8.85 1.60 -9.36
CA PHE A 131 -9.08 2.92 -9.97
C PHE A 131 -9.08 2.83 -11.51
N GLY A 132 -8.10 2.13 -12.08
CA GLY A 132 -8.03 1.89 -13.53
C GLY A 132 -9.24 1.10 -14.05
N THR A 133 -9.67 0.08 -13.32
CA THR A 133 -10.88 -0.70 -13.64
C THR A 133 -12.14 0.18 -13.58
N TYR A 134 -12.26 1.03 -12.56
CA TYR A 134 -13.38 1.97 -12.46
C TYR A 134 -13.40 2.97 -13.64
N LEU A 135 -12.25 3.53 -14.02
CA LEU A 135 -12.15 4.42 -15.19
C LEU A 135 -12.49 3.71 -16.51
N TYR A 136 -12.12 2.43 -16.63
CA TYR A 136 -12.48 1.60 -17.78
C TYR A 136 -14.01 1.45 -17.88
N LEU A 137 -14.71 1.22 -16.76
CA LEU A 137 -16.17 1.16 -16.71
C LEU A 137 -16.85 2.51 -17.02
N GLU A 138 -16.17 3.62 -16.77
CA GLU A 138 -16.61 4.97 -17.17
C GLU A 138 -16.31 5.30 -18.64
N LYS A 139 -15.89 4.32 -19.46
CA LYS A 139 -15.53 4.46 -20.88
C LYS A 139 -14.38 5.43 -21.15
N LYS A 140 -13.54 5.70 -20.14
CA LYS A 140 -12.35 6.56 -20.26
C LYS A 140 -11.11 5.71 -20.53
N TYR A 141 -11.00 5.17 -21.74
CA TYR A 141 -10.00 4.15 -22.07
C TYR A 141 -8.55 4.63 -21.97
N ILE A 142 -8.24 5.85 -22.42
CA ILE A 142 -6.88 6.40 -22.39
C ILE A 142 -6.33 6.51 -20.95
N PRO A 143 -7.01 7.20 -20.01
CA PRO A 143 -6.52 7.27 -18.64
C PRO A 143 -6.62 5.91 -17.93
N ALA A 144 -7.59 5.06 -18.26
CA ALA A 144 -7.66 3.71 -17.71
C ALA A 144 -6.43 2.88 -18.08
N ALA A 145 -6.00 2.90 -19.34
CA ALA A 145 -4.81 2.17 -19.79
C ALA A 145 -3.53 2.69 -19.10
N ALA A 146 -3.40 4.00 -18.95
CA ALA A 146 -2.27 4.59 -18.24
C ALA A 146 -2.23 4.16 -16.76
N VAL A 147 -3.36 4.26 -16.05
CA VAL A 147 -3.47 3.88 -14.63
C VAL A 147 -3.26 2.37 -14.43
N LEU A 148 -3.79 1.53 -15.33
CA LEU A 148 -3.58 0.09 -15.29
C LEU A 148 -2.12 -0.29 -15.57
N GLY A 149 -1.42 0.42 -16.46
CA GLY A 149 0.01 0.23 -16.67
C GLY A 149 0.83 0.62 -15.43
N VAL A 150 0.46 1.72 -14.77
CA VAL A 150 1.07 2.17 -13.50
C VAL A 150 0.87 1.14 -12.38
N SER A 151 -0.21 0.35 -12.41
CA SER A 151 -0.45 -0.72 -11.44
C SER A 151 0.57 -1.87 -11.51
N LEU A 152 1.30 -2.02 -12.62
CA LEU A 152 2.32 -3.07 -12.80
C LEU A 152 3.74 -2.58 -12.52
N LEU A 153 3.90 -1.28 -12.26
CA LEU A 153 5.15 -0.61 -11.87
C LEU A 153 5.30 -0.54 -10.36
#